data_AF-A0A377K5X6-F1
#
_entry.id   AF-A0A377K5X6-F1
#
_cell.length_a   1.000
_cell.length_b   1.000
_cell.length_c   1.000
_cell.angle_alpha   90.00
_cell.angle_beta   90.00
_cell.angle_gamma   90.00
#
_symmetry.space_group_name_H-M   'P 1'
#
loop_
_entity.id
_entity.type
_entity.pdbx_description
1 polymer ?
#
loop_
_entity_poly.entity_id
_entity_poly.type
_entity_poly.pdbx_seq_one_letter_code
_entity_poly.pdbx_strand_id
1 'polypeptide(L)'
;MLCVKNVSLRLPESRLLTNVNFTVDKGDIVTLMGPSGCGKSTLFSWMIGALAGQFSCTGELWLNEQRIDMLPTAQRQIGILFQDALLFDQFSVGKNLLLALPATLNGNARRNAVNDALSVQALTERSIRILPLCLAVSERALLCFAPFSLSQKRCYWMSHSAVLM
;
A
#
# COMPACT_ATOMS: atom_id res chain seq x y z
N MET A 1 7.40 3.16 -13.73
CA MET A 1 7.99 1.84 -14.03
C MET A 1 8.56 1.26 -12.75
N LEU A 2 8.11 0.09 -12.33
CA LEU A 2 8.70 -0.70 -11.26
C LEU A 2 9.58 -1.78 -11.90
N CYS A 3 10.79 -2.00 -11.39
CA CYS A 3 11.69 -3.03 -11.90
C CYS A 3 12.31 -3.83 -10.77
N VAL A 4 12.23 -5.15 -10.89
CA VAL A 4 12.81 -6.13 -9.98
C VAL A 4 13.91 -6.86 -10.72
N LYS A 5 15.14 -6.84 -10.17
CA LYS A 5 16.31 -7.45 -10.80
C LYS A 5 16.98 -8.47 -9.89
N ASN A 6 17.18 -9.67 -10.42
CA ASN A 6 17.93 -10.78 -9.83
C ASN A 6 17.52 -11.10 -8.39
N VAL A 7 16.23 -11.00 -8.08
CA VAL A 7 15.75 -11.18 -6.72
C VAL A 7 15.77 -12.64 -6.30
N SER A 8 16.43 -12.93 -5.20
CA SER A 8 16.43 -14.25 -4.59
C SER A 8 16.10 -14.15 -3.11
N LEU A 9 15.05 -14.86 -2.69
CA LEU A 9 14.56 -14.89 -1.31
C LEU A 9 14.78 -16.27 -0.70
N ARG A 10 15.35 -16.28 0.51
CA ARG A 10 15.70 -17.50 1.23
C ARG A 10 15.28 -17.42 2.70
N LEU A 11 14.86 -18.57 3.20
CA LEU A 11 14.81 -18.90 4.62
C LEU A 11 16.14 -19.56 5.04
N PRO A 12 16.41 -19.73 6.34
CA PRO A 12 17.62 -20.39 6.80
C PRO A 12 17.78 -21.80 6.21
N GLU A 13 16.67 -22.53 6.06
CA GLU A 13 16.66 -23.94 5.64
C GLU A 13 16.15 -24.16 4.20
N SER A 14 15.67 -23.13 3.51
CA SER A 14 15.07 -23.30 2.18
C SER A 14 15.15 -22.07 1.29
N ARG A 15 15.05 -22.27 -0.03
CA ARG A 15 14.99 -21.20 -1.02
C ARG A 15 13.53 -21.02 -1.45
N LEU A 16 13.00 -19.80 -1.32
CA LEU A 16 11.63 -19.49 -1.70
C LEU A 16 11.56 -19.03 -3.17
N LEU A 17 12.41 -18.08 -3.54
CA LEU A 17 12.49 -17.53 -4.89
C LEU A 17 13.95 -17.46 -5.33
N THR A 18 14.21 -17.76 -6.60
CA THR A 18 15.56 -17.73 -7.17
C THR A 18 15.54 -16.94 -8.48
N ASN A 19 16.39 -15.92 -8.56
CA ASN A 19 16.62 -15.12 -9.76
C ASN A 19 15.36 -14.56 -10.43
N VAL A 20 14.47 -13.97 -9.64
CA VAL A 20 13.24 -13.33 -10.11
C VAL A 20 13.57 -11.98 -10.77
N ASN A 21 13.08 -11.80 -12.00
CA ASN A 21 13.26 -10.61 -12.80
C ASN A 21 11.92 -10.24 -13.44
N PHE A 22 11.44 -9.00 -13.24
CA PHE A 22 10.27 -8.49 -13.94
C PHE A 22 10.22 -6.96 -13.93
N THR A 23 9.44 -6.42 -14.85
CA THR A 23 9.15 -4.99 -14.97
C THR A 23 7.65 -4.77 -15.05
N VAL A 24 7.19 -3.65 -14.49
CA VAL A 24 5.80 -3.20 -14.54
C VAL A 24 5.81 -1.74 -14.99
N ASP A 25 5.16 -1.42 -16.10
CA ASP A 25 5.14 -0.06 -16.60
C ASP A 25 4.13 0.80 -15.85
N LYS A 26 4.21 2.11 -16.06
CA LYS A 26 3.33 3.05 -15.36
C LYS A 26 1.90 2.87 -15.88
N GLY A 27 0.98 2.58 -14.96
CA GLY A 27 -0.44 2.37 -15.28
C GLY A 27 -0.78 0.91 -15.60
N ASP A 28 0.22 0.02 -15.60
CA ASP A 28 -0.04 -1.40 -15.71
C ASP A 28 -0.64 -1.95 -14.43
N ILE A 29 -1.69 -2.77 -14.61
CA ILE A 29 -2.25 -3.57 -13.53
C ILE A 29 -1.77 -5.00 -13.74
N VAL A 30 -0.86 -5.47 -12.87
CA VAL A 30 -0.29 -6.83 -12.97
C VAL A 30 -0.73 -7.69 -11.81
N THR A 31 -0.76 -9.01 -12.01
CA THR A 31 -1.13 -9.94 -10.94
C THR A 31 -0.01 -10.95 -10.69
N LEU A 32 0.41 -11.14 -9.43
CA LEU A 32 1.42 -12.13 -9.04
C LEU A 32 0.75 -13.42 -8.55
N MET A 33 0.61 -14.41 -9.42
CA MET A 33 0.00 -15.70 -9.08
C MET A 33 1.03 -16.77 -8.75
N GLY A 34 0.62 -17.77 -7.96
CA GLY A 34 1.45 -18.95 -7.65
C GLY A 34 0.92 -19.77 -6.48
N PRO A 35 1.42 -21.00 -6.25
CA PRO A 35 0.99 -21.87 -5.15
C PRO A 35 1.11 -21.23 -3.77
N SER A 36 0.31 -21.67 -2.80
CA SER A 36 0.49 -21.24 -1.41
C SER A 36 1.90 -21.59 -0.94
N GLY A 37 2.53 -20.68 -0.19
CA GLY A 37 3.90 -20.87 0.31
C GLY A 37 5.05 -20.60 -0.68
N CYS A 38 4.78 -20.28 -1.95
CA CYS A 38 5.86 -20.02 -2.94
C CYS A 38 6.62 -18.68 -2.75
N GLY A 39 6.36 -17.93 -1.68
CA GLY A 39 7.10 -16.70 -1.36
C GLY A 39 6.55 -15.38 -1.92
N LYS A 40 5.33 -15.34 -2.47
CA LYS A 40 4.69 -14.10 -2.98
C LYS A 40 4.60 -13.01 -1.92
N SER A 41 4.00 -13.33 -0.77
CA SER A 41 3.86 -12.37 0.34
C SER A 41 5.24 -11.95 0.87
N THR A 42 6.22 -12.84 0.86
CA THR A 42 7.60 -12.55 1.26
C THR A 42 8.28 -11.60 0.28
N LEU A 43 8.11 -11.79 -1.03
CA LEU A 43 8.57 -10.86 -2.06
C LEU A 43 7.98 -9.47 -1.84
N PHE A 44 6.69 -9.43 -1.57
CA PHE A 44 6.01 -8.18 -1.30
C PHE A 44 6.51 -7.50 -0.02
N SER A 45 6.63 -8.25 1.08
CA SER A 45 7.21 -7.75 2.35
C SER A 45 8.61 -7.19 2.14
N TRP A 46 9.43 -7.83 1.31
CA TRP A 46 10.73 -7.27 0.91
C TRP A 46 10.58 -5.98 0.13
N MET A 47 9.67 -5.91 -0.85
CA MET A 47 9.49 -4.71 -1.66
C MET A 47 9.10 -3.49 -0.83
N ILE A 48 8.22 -3.65 0.15
CA ILE A 48 7.79 -2.58 1.07
C ILE A 48 8.78 -2.31 2.21
N GLY A 49 9.84 -3.11 2.35
CA GLY A 49 10.83 -2.94 3.42
C GLY A 49 10.40 -3.46 4.79
N ALA A 50 9.41 -4.35 4.82
CA ALA A 50 8.90 -5.02 6.02
C ALA A 50 9.27 -6.52 6.03
N LEU A 51 10.42 -6.88 5.46
CA LEU A 51 10.91 -8.26 5.45
C LEU A 51 11.31 -8.67 6.87
N ALA A 52 10.74 -9.77 7.38
CA ALA A 52 11.11 -10.28 8.69
C ALA A 52 12.57 -10.78 8.71
N GLY A 53 13.26 -10.64 9.85
CA GLY A 53 14.70 -10.90 9.97
C GLY A 53 15.14 -12.35 9.71
N GLN A 54 14.22 -13.31 9.75
CA GLN A 54 14.49 -14.71 9.39
C GLN A 54 14.68 -14.92 7.88
N PHE A 55 14.26 -13.98 7.05
CA PHE A 55 14.43 -14.05 5.60
C PHE A 55 15.67 -13.27 5.18
N SER A 56 16.38 -13.81 4.19
CA SER A 56 17.43 -13.09 3.48
C SER A 56 16.99 -12.84 2.04
N CYS A 57 17.29 -11.64 1.53
CA CYS A 57 17.00 -11.25 0.17
C CYS A 57 18.23 -10.64 -0.50
N THR A 58 18.48 -11.03 -1.74
CA THR A 58 19.45 -10.38 -2.63
C THR A 58 18.74 -9.88 -3.88
N GLY A 59 19.32 -8.90 -4.57
CA GLY A 59 18.78 -8.32 -5.79
C GLY A 59 18.51 -6.84 -5.63
N GLU A 60 17.74 -6.27 -6.55
CA GLU A 60 17.49 -4.84 -6.61
C GLU A 60 16.02 -4.54 -6.87
N LEU A 61 15.52 -3.48 -6.24
CA LEU A 61 14.19 -2.94 -6.49
C LEU A 61 14.34 -1.50 -6.95
N TRP A 62 13.81 -1.21 -8.13
CA TRP A 62 13.83 0.10 -8.75
C TRP A 62 12.40 0.60 -8.94
N LEU A 63 12.20 1.87 -8.63
CA LEU A 63 10.97 2.59 -8.93
C LEU A 63 11.32 3.84 -9.73
N ASN A 64 10.95 3.81 -11.00
CA ASN A 64 11.43 4.69 -12.05
C ASN A 64 12.96 4.60 -12.14
N GLU A 65 13.67 5.71 -11.98
CA GLU A 65 15.14 5.78 -12.07
C GLU A 65 15.84 5.64 -10.71
N GLN A 66 15.07 5.42 -9.63
CA GLN A 66 15.60 5.35 -8.28
C GLN A 66 15.60 3.92 -7.74
N ARG A 67 16.74 3.49 -7.21
CA ARG A 67 16.85 2.25 -6.43
C ARG A 67 16.25 2.44 -5.04
N ILE A 68 15.30 1.60 -4.65
CA ILE A 68 14.49 1.77 -3.43
C ILE A 68 14.59 0.62 -2.43
N ASP A 69 15.22 -0.51 -2.75
CA ASP A 69 15.36 -1.68 -1.85
C ASP A 69 16.12 -1.39 -0.56
N MET A 70 16.95 -0.35 -0.54
CA MET A 70 17.74 0.08 0.61
C MET A 70 17.07 1.21 1.41
N LEU A 71 15.95 1.75 0.93
CA LEU A 71 15.27 2.86 1.61
C LEU A 71 14.39 2.34 2.76
N PRO A 72 14.17 3.15 3.81
CA PRO A 72 13.14 2.88 4.81
C PRO A 72 11.75 2.76 4.17
N THR A 73 10.87 1.92 4.72
CA THR A 73 9.51 1.67 4.22
C THR A 73 8.76 2.94 3.78
N ALA A 74 8.76 3.99 4.61
CA ALA A 74 8.04 5.24 4.34
C ALA A 74 8.53 5.98 3.08
N GLN A 75 9.78 5.75 2.66
CA GLN A 75 10.40 6.43 1.53
C GLN A 75 10.30 5.64 0.22
N ARG A 76 9.86 4.38 0.25
CA ARG A 76 9.77 3.51 -0.94
C ARG A 76 8.66 3.88 -1.91
N GLN A 77 7.75 4.77 -1.53
CA GLN A 77 6.62 5.24 -2.36
C GLN A 77 5.71 4.10 -2.88
N ILE A 78 5.66 2.98 -2.16
CA ILE A 78 4.76 1.85 -2.41
C ILE A 78 3.64 1.91 -1.35
N GLY A 79 2.39 1.96 -1.80
CA GLY A 79 1.21 1.89 -0.94
C GLY A 79 0.68 0.46 -0.85
N ILE A 80 -0.02 0.15 0.24
CA ILE A 80 -0.60 -1.18 0.49
C ILE A 80 -2.09 -1.01 0.75
N LEU A 81 -2.88 -1.83 0.08
CA LEU A 81 -4.29 -1.99 0.27
C LEU A 81 -4.54 -3.40 0.82
N PHE A 82 -5.01 -3.43 2.05
CA PHE A 82 -5.48 -4.66 2.68
C PHE A 82 -6.96 -4.86 2.33
N GLN A 83 -7.39 -6.12 2.31
CA GLN A 83 -8.80 -6.46 2.11
C GLN A 83 -9.64 -5.94 3.28
N ASP A 84 -9.13 -6.13 4.49
CA ASP A 84 -9.72 -5.58 5.70
C ASP A 84 -9.43 -4.09 5.77
N ALA A 85 -10.48 -3.32 6.07
CA ALA A 85 -10.36 -1.90 6.29
C ALA A 85 -9.50 -1.66 7.54
N LEU A 86 -8.19 -1.42 7.35
CA LEU A 86 -7.27 -1.03 8.41
C LEU A 86 -7.47 0.44 8.78
N LEU A 87 -8.69 0.76 9.21
CA LEU A 87 -9.03 2.03 9.80
C LEU A 87 -8.65 1.99 11.28
N PHE A 88 -8.22 3.13 11.81
CA PHE A 88 -8.05 3.31 13.24
C PHE A 88 -9.43 3.44 13.88
N ASP A 89 -9.91 2.38 14.52
CA ASP A 89 -11.25 2.31 15.11
C ASP A 89 -11.49 3.36 16.20
N GLN A 90 -10.45 3.72 16.95
CA GLN A 90 -10.48 4.80 17.94
C GLN A 90 -10.56 6.22 17.35
N PHE A 91 -10.39 6.36 16.03
CA PHE A 91 -10.37 7.65 15.36
C PHE A 91 -11.63 7.84 14.51
N SER A 92 -12.13 9.08 14.46
CA SER A 92 -13.24 9.40 13.56
C SER A 92 -12.82 9.23 12.09
N VAL A 93 -13.79 9.15 11.19
CA VAL A 93 -13.56 9.11 9.74
C VAL A 93 -12.62 10.24 9.31
N GLY A 94 -12.89 11.47 9.75
CA GLY A 94 -12.05 12.63 9.41
C GLY A 94 -10.61 12.49 9.91
N LYS A 95 -10.40 11.95 11.11
CA LYS A 95 -9.05 11.68 11.63
C LYS A 95 -8.33 10.60 10.82
N ASN A 96 -9.03 9.54 10.44
CA ASN A 96 -8.47 8.50 9.55
C ASN A 96 -8.00 9.09 8.21
N LEU A 97 -8.80 9.98 7.60
CA LEU A 97 -8.43 10.65 6.35
C LEU A 97 -7.26 11.61 6.53
N LEU A 98 -7.22 12.37 7.64
CA LEU A 98 -6.15 13.31 7.93
C LEU A 98 -4.78 12.64 8.09
N LEU A 99 -4.74 11.39 8.56
CA LEU A 99 -3.50 10.62 8.69
C LEU A 99 -2.90 10.21 7.34
N ALA A 100 -3.73 10.12 6.30
CA ALA A 100 -3.30 9.78 4.96
C ALA A 100 -2.73 10.97 4.18
N LEU A 101 -3.01 12.19 4.63
CA LEU A 101 -2.55 13.40 3.97
C LEU A 101 -1.04 13.61 4.15
N PRO A 102 -0.34 14.10 3.11
CA PRO A 102 1.03 14.55 3.22
C PRO A 102 1.21 15.59 4.35
N ALA A 103 2.33 15.50 5.06
CA ALA A 103 2.70 16.49 6.07
C ALA A 103 2.91 17.90 5.48
N THR A 104 3.13 18.00 4.17
CA THR A 104 3.32 19.26 3.45
C THR A 104 2.02 20.07 3.28
N LEU A 105 0.85 19.44 3.37
CA LEU A 105 -0.44 20.13 3.30
C LEU A 105 -0.80 20.74 4.65
N ASN A 106 -1.16 22.03 4.67
CA ASN A 106 -1.49 22.78 5.88
C ASN A 106 -2.78 23.59 5.75
N GLY A 107 -3.38 23.93 6.90
CA GLY A 107 -4.54 24.82 6.98
C GLY A 107 -5.73 24.38 6.14
N ASN A 108 -6.29 25.32 5.36
CA ASN A 108 -7.48 25.07 4.53
C ASN A 108 -7.27 24.00 3.46
N ALA A 109 -6.04 23.83 2.95
CA ALA A 109 -5.74 22.80 1.96
C ALA A 109 -5.98 21.38 2.51
N ARG A 110 -5.71 21.16 3.81
CA ARG A 110 -6.01 19.86 4.45
C ARG A 110 -7.52 19.61 4.54
N ARG A 111 -8.30 20.63 4.94
CA ARG A 111 -9.76 20.51 5.03
C ARG A 111 -10.37 20.22 3.67
N ASN A 112 -9.94 20.95 2.64
CA ASN A 112 -10.43 20.74 1.28
C ASN A 112 -10.12 19.31 0.80
N ALA A 113 -8.89 18.83 0.99
CA ALA A 113 -8.54 17.46 0.62
C ALA A 113 -9.37 16.38 1.34
N VAL A 114 -9.70 16.59 2.63
CA VAL A 114 -10.60 15.68 3.36
C VAL A 114 -12.01 15.73 2.80
N ASN A 115 -12.54 16.92 2.53
CA ASN A 115 -13.87 17.09 1.96
C ASN A 115 -13.97 16.48 0.56
N ASP A 116 -12.94 16.67 -0.27
CA ASP A 116 -12.84 16.07 -1.60
C ASP A 116 -12.84 14.54 -1.49
N ALA A 117 -12.03 13.97 -0.58
CA ALA A 117 -11.99 12.54 -0.35
C ALA A 117 -13.34 11.97 0.14
N LEU A 118 -14.08 12.69 0.99
CA LEU A 118 -15.42 12.28 1.43
C LEU A 118 -16.41 12.28 0.27
N SER A 119 -16.35 13.30 -0.59
CA SER A 119 -17.24 13.41 -1.75
C SER A 119 -17.08 12.24 -2.72
N VAL A 120 -15.83 11.80 -2.96
CA VAL A 120 -15.51 10.64 -3.80
C VAL A 120 -16.09 9.34 -3.23
N GLN A 121 -16.14 9.22 -1.90
CA GLN A 121 -16.70 8.05 -1.22
C GLN A 121 -18.23 8.14 -1.01
N ALA A 122 -18.89 9.14 -1.60
CA ALA A 122 -20.30 9.45 -1.35
C ALA A 122 -20.65 9.64 0.14
N LEU A 123 -19.66 10.05 0.95
CA LEU A 123 -19.84 10.35 2.37
C LEU A 123 -20.10 11.84 2.56
N THR A 124 -20.92 12.15 3.56
CA THR A 124 -21.26 13.55 3.89
C THR A 124 -20.28 14.13 4.90
N GLU A 125 -20.23 15.47 5.03
CA GLU A 125 -19.44 16.14 6.07
C GLU A 125 -19.83 15.70 7.49
N ARG A 126 -21.06 15.22 7.69
CA ARG A 126 -21.51 14.67 8.97
C ARG A 126 -20.68 13.45 9.39
N SER A 127 -20.19 12.69 8.41
CA SER A 127 -19.37 11.50 8.62
C SER A 127 -18.00 11.84 9.24
N ILE A 128 -17.51 13.07 9.13
CA ILE A 128 -16.18 13.50 9.65
C ILE A 128 -16.01 13.16 11.15
N ARG A 129 -17.08 13.28 11.93
CA ARG A 129 -17.05 13.19 13.40
C ARG A 129 -17.43 11.82 13.95
N ILE A 130 -18.01 10.93 13.14
CA ILE A 130 -18.41 9.60 13.59
C ILE A 130 -17.24 8.61 13.52
N LEU A 131 -17.34 7.54 14.29
CA LEU A 131 -16.40 6.44 14.23
C LEU A 131 -16.67 5.56 12.99
N PRO A 132 -15.63 4.96 12.38
CA PRO A 132 -15.80 4.02 11.27
C PRO A 132 -16.80 2.90 11.57
N LEU A 133 -16.84 2.42 12.82
CA LEU A 133 -17.76 1.36 13.24
C LEU A 133 -19.25 1.74 13.09
N CYS A 134 -19.57 3.04 13.09
CA CYS A 134 -20.93 3.55 12.90
C CYS A 134 -21.36 3.60 11.43
N LEU A 135 -20.46 3.35 10.48
CA LEU A 135 -20.76 3.32 9.04
C LEU A 135 -21.29 1.94 8.61
N ALA A 136 -22.08 1.92 7.54
CA ALA A 136 -22.44 0.69 6.87
C ALA A 136 -21.18 -0.06 6.39
N VAL A 137 -21.28 -1.39 6.23
CA VAL A 137 -20.13 -2.20 5.79
C VAL A 137 -19.61 -1.73 4.42
N SER A 138 -20.50 -1.38 3.50
CA SER A 138 -20.16 -0.82 2.19
C SER A 138 -19.45 0.54 2.28
N GLU A 139 -19.92 1.43 3.16
CA GLU A 139 -19.29 2.74 3.40
C GLU A 139 -17.91 2.61 4.02
N ARG A 140 -17.70 1.66 4.95
CA ARG A 140 -16.38 1.36 5.52
C ARG A 140 -15.41 0.82 4.47
N ALA A 141 -15.88 -0.07 3.60
CA ALA A 141 -15.08 -0.61 2.51
C ALA A 141 -14.63 0.51 1.55
N LEU A 142 -15.55 1.39 1.17
CA LEU A 142 -15.27 2.59 0.38
C LEU A 142 -14.27 3.52 1.07
N LEU A 143 -14.49 3.82 2.36
CA LEU A 143 -13.60 4.66 3.14
C LEU A 143 -12.15 4.14 3.21
N CYS A 144 -11.94 2.82 3.16
CA CYS A 144 -10.60 2.22 3.12
C CYS A 144 -9.78 2.67 1.90
N PHE A 145 -10.43 3.04 0.79
CA PHE A 145 -9.75 3.54 -0.42
C PHE A 145 -9.44 5.03 -0.36
N ALA A 146 -10.06 5.80 0.53
CA ALA A 146 -9.83 7.24 0.58
C ALA A 146 -8.36 7.61 0.95
N PRO A 147 -7.70 6.95 1.93
CA PRO A 147 -6.28 7.14 2.18
C PRO A 147 -5.38 6.93 0.96
N PHE A 148 -5.73 5.99 0.09
CA PHE A 148 -4.98 5.72 -1.14
C PHE A 148 -4.98 6.93 -2.07
N SER A 149 -6.15 7.51 -2.31
CA SER A 149 -6.29 8.69 -3.18
C SER A 149 -5.54 9.90 -2.62
N LEU A 150 -5.46 10.00 -1.29
CA LEU A 150 -4.80 11.10 -0.59
C LEU A 150 -3.28 10.96 -0.50
N SER A 151 -2.77 9.73 -0.39
CA SER A 151 -1.35 9.47 -0.15
C SER A 151 -0.46 9.65 -1.39
N GLN A 152 -1.06 9.71 -2.60
CA GLN A 152 -0.38 9.86 -3.90
C GLN A 152 0.89 9.00 -4.04
N LYS A 153 0.80 7.72 -3.65
CA LYS A 153 1.91 6.78 -3.86
C LYS A 153 2.05 6.47 -5.35
N ARG A 154 3.22 5.99 -5.73
CA ARG A 154 3.57 5.74 -7.15
C ARG A 154 3.28 4.32 -7.61
N CYS A 155 3.06 3.41 -6.67
CA CYS A 155 2.76 2.01 -6.91
C CYS A 155 1.91 1.50 -5.75
N TYR A 156 0.94 0.64 -6.02
CA TYR A 156 0.08 0.08 -4.99
C TYR A 156 -0.06 -1.43 -5.11
N TRP A 157 -0.28 -2.06 -3.97
CA TRP A 157 -0.46 -3.51 -3.87
C TRP A 157 -1.73 -3.89 -3.15
N MET A 158 -2.48 -4.83 -3.72
CA MET A 158 -3.69 -5.40 -3.12
C MET A 158 -3.49 -6.86 -2.71
N SER A 159 -3.90 -7.19 -1.49
CA SER A 159 -3.66 -8.48 -0.84
C SER A 159 -4.50 -9.67 -1.37
N HIS A 160 -5.61 -9.46 -2.07
CA HIS A 160 -6.40 -10.56 -2.66
C HIS A 160 -5.75 -11.04 -3.94
N SER A 161 -5.16 -12.24 -3.92
CA SER A 161 -4.52 -12.83 -5.12
C SER A 161 -3.61 -11.83 -5.84
N ALA A 162 -2.82 -11.07 -5.08
CA ALA A 162 -1.73 -10.20 -5.49
C ALA A 162 -1.94 -9.41 -6.80
N VAL A 163 -2.73 -8.35 -6.78
CA VAL A 163 -2.81 -7.38 -7.88
C VAL A 163 -1.96 -6.16 -7.52
N LEU A 164 -1.05 -5.79 -8.42
CA LEU A 164 -0.24 -4.58 -8.41
C LEU A 164 -0.96 -3.58 -9.34
N MET A 165 -1.30 -2.40 -8.82
CA MET A 165 -1.96 -1.30 -9.54
C MET A 165 -1.05 -0.07 -9.62
#